data_AF-A2G2V1-F1
#
_entry.id   AF-A2G2V1-F1
#
_cell.length_a   1.000
_cell.length_b   1.000
_cell.length_c   1.000
_cell.angle_alpha   90.00
_cell.angle_beta   90.00
_cell.angle_gamma   90.00
#
_symmetry.space_group_name_H-M   'P 1'
#
loop_
_entity.id
_entity.type
_entity.pdbx_description
1 polymer ?
#
loop_
_entity_poly.entity_id
_entity_poly.type
_entity_poly.pdbx_seq_one_letter_code
_entity_poly.pdbx_strand_id
1 'polypeptide(L)'
;MNIFDEIDDIALMKSKVCNDEQIKRIKFTVKIIALLRYTLKHPEHIKTIGIGWFPDGKTIVSNAKILGNFLGLRSNSINTNFRAHNFQIVPVVRSEIITAFGSLPDLANWNKRRQVAFPFSISTTIEDAEKIKPIGLPNSGLLLVPHEPNTKSADNVPAPTPKAPLSFIPQITSAFLATDTDQLLATAKIMRDMKLTEEERHTFLNRTTKDWIAHFGNVTKVNHTELVESFITQECKASDNYCQIFANIDYFFTYRPDNSQMMNDIGFDEYLGFIARYGPHIDVCDNILALTDVNSPNLFINFGSYNTDVRPSFVPWFCPFIDSRTVESCLKSRLNESWVVRQSKNSDSFTLHAKVFLNGCYSITSTHIWYRAVSDTKERLSVMMDDGQKLMRFAQSWDELLYNVMGLKKENIMQLQMNTDRIEGREVGAETIALRTNHDDFNMVMPLSPIALDL
;
A
#
# COMPACT_ATOMS: atom_id res chain seq x y z
N MET A 1 9.27 -33.10 -16.18
CA MET A 1 8.41 -33.63 -15.12
C MET A 1 8.81 -32.96 -13.83
N ASN A 2 7.89 -32.27 -13.15
CA ASN A 2 8.24 -31.47 -11.98
C ASN A 2 8.34 -32.38 -10.74
N ILE A 3 9.37 -32.18 -9.92
CA ILE A 3 9.63 -33.01 -8.72
C ILE A 3 8.47 -33.04 -7.72
N PHE A 4 7.58 -32.04 -7.75
CA PHE A 4 6.42 -31.98 -6.86
C PHE A 4 5.20 -32.76 -7.36
N ASP A 5 5.10 -33.04 -8.66
CA ASP A 5 3.87 -33.59 -9.24
C ASP A 5 3.67 -35.09 -8.91
N GLU A 6 4.73 -35.80 -8.51
CA GLU A 6 4.75 -37.22 -8.14
C GLU A 6 4.65 -37.47 -6.63
N ILE A 7 4.57 -36.41 -5.82
CA ILE A 7 4.55 -36.56 -4.35
C ILE A 7 3.12 -36.77 -3.89
N ASP A 8 2.83 -37.96 -3.35
CA ASP A 8 1.55 -38.26 -2.70
C ASP A 8 1.62 -38.25 -1.16
N ASP A 9 2.81 -38.38 -0.58
CA ASP A 9 3.00 -38.34 0.87
C ASP A 9 3.21 -36.91 1.41
N ILE A 10 2.44 -36.53 2.44
CA ILE A 10 2.47 -35.18 3.02
C ILE A 10 3.79 -34.89 3.74
N ALA A 11 4.43 -35.89 4.35
CA ALA A 11 5.71 -35.71 5.04
C ALA A 11 6.84 -35.50 4.03
N LEU A 12 6.84 -36.24 2.92
CA LEU A 12 7.73 -36.02 1.78
C LEU A 12 7.51 -34.65 1.16
N MET A 13 6.25 -34.22 1.00
CA MET A 13 5.93 -32.89 0.50
C MET A 13 6.50 -31.80 1.41
N LYS A 14 6.28 -31.91 2.73
CA LYS A 14 6.85 -31.00 3.73
C LYS A 14 8.37 -30.97 3.64
N SER A 15 9.01 -32.14 3.58
CA SER A 15 10.46 -32.26 3.46
C SER A 15 10.97 -31.53 2.22
N LYS A 16 10.34 -31.73 1.06
CA LYS A 16 10.76 -31.11 -0.20
C LYS A 16 10.57 -29.60 -0.25
N VAL A 17 9.51 -29.05 0.35
CA VAL A 17 9.31 -27.59 0.38
C VAL A 17 10.13 -26.90 1.48
N CYS A 18 10.57 -27.62 2.51
CA CYS A 18 11.30 -27.07 3.67
C CYS A 18 12.82 -27.30 3.60
N ASN A 19 13.27 -28.49 3.22
CA ASN A 19 14.64 -28.97 3.34
C ASN A 19 15.18 -29.45 2.00
N ASP A 20 15.83 -28.56 1.27
CA ASP A 20 16.75 -29.01 0.24
C ASP A 20 18.03 -28.17 0.30
N GLU A 21 19.07 -28.74 0.92
CA GLU A 21 20.42 -28.17 0.91
C GLU A 21 21.07 -28.28 -0.48
N GLN A 22 20.55 -29.11 -1.38
CA GLN A 22 21.06 -29.29 -2.75
C GLN A 22 20.33 -28.42 -3.79
N ILE A 23 19.08 -28.04 -3.53
CA ILE A 23 18.31 -27.13 -4.39
C ILE A 23 18.36 -25.71 -3.80
N LYS A 24 18.99 -24.78 -4.53
CA LYS A 24 18.93 -23.32 -4.29
C LYS A 24 17.58 -22.93 -3.66
N ARG A 25 17.59 -22.26 -2.49
CA ARG A 25 16.41 -21.82 -1.72
C ARG A 25 15.17 -21.62 -2.61
N ILE A 26 14.26 -22.58 -2.62
CA ILE A 26 13.04 -22.55 -3.43
C ILE A 26 12.26 -21.26 -3.10
N LYS A 27 11.90 -20.50 -4.14
CA LYS A 27 11.16 -19.24 -3.98
C LYS A 27 9.83 -19.48 -3.28
N PHE A 28 9.37 -18.50 -2.49
CA PHE A 28 8.10 -18.60 -1.77
C PHE A 28 6.93 -18.94 -2.70
N THR A 29 6.82 -18.27 -3.85
CA THR A 29 5.76 -18.52 -4.85
C THR A 29 5.79 -19.93 -5.41
N VAL A 30 6.98 -20.50 -5.60
CA VAL A 30 7.16 -21.89 -6.03
C VAL A 30 6.67 -22.86 -4.96
N LYS A 31 6.98 -22.59 -3.67
CA LYS A 31 6.43 -23.39 -2.56
C LYS A 31 4.89 -23.32 -2.53
N ILE A 32 4.33 -22.13 -2.72
CA ILE A 32 2.87 -21.92 -2.72
C ILE A 32 2.19 -22.70 -3.85
N ILE A 33 2.67 -22.61 -5.09
CA ILE A 33 2.04 -23.33 -6.20
C ILE A 33 2.20 -24.86 -6.05
N ALA A 34 3.34 -25.32 -5.53
CA ALA A 34 3.56 -26.74 -5.27
C ALA A 34 2.56 -27.28 -4.22
N LEU A 35 2.37 -26.56 -3.11
CA LEU A 35 1.39 -26.92 -2.09
C LEU A 35 -0.04 -26.87 -2.62
N LEU A 36 -0.39 -25.85 -3.41
CA LEU A 36 -1.71 -25.72 -4.00
C LEU A 36 -2.04 -26.89 -4.94
N ARG A 37 -1.08 -27.32 -5.76
CA ARG A 37 -1.22 -28.52 -6.62
C ARG A 37 -1.38 -29.79 -5.79
N TYR A 38 -0.59 -29.94 -4.72
CA TYR A 38 -0.72 -31.07 -3.81
C TYR A 38 -2.11 -31.11 -3.17
N THR A 39 -2.58 -30.00 -2.60
CA THR A 39 -3.92 -29.91 -1.98
C THR A 39 -5.08 -30.01 -2.96
N LEU A 40 -4.84 -29.78 -4.25
CA LEU A 40 -5.83 -30.01 -5.29
C LEU A 40 -6.07 -31.52 -5.50
N LYS A 41 -5.01 -32.32 -5.43
CA LYS A 41 -5.09 -33.79 -5.50
C LYS A 41 -5.52 -34.42 -4.17
N HIS A 42 -5.16 -33.79 -3.05
CA HIS A 42 -5.37 -34.27 -1.68
C HIS A 42 -6.13 -33.22 -0.82
N PRO A 43 -7.43 -32.95 -1.06
CA PRO A 43 -8.18 -31.89 -0.39
C PRO A 43 -8.28 -32.05 1.13
N GLU A 44 -8.23 -33.28 1.64
CA GLU A 44 -8.23 -33.60 3.07
C GLU A 44 -7.04 -32.99 3.81
N HIS A 45 -5.93 -32.71 3.10
CA HIS A 45 -4.73 -32.11 3.67
C HIS A 45 -4.77 -30.58 3.76
N ILE A 46 -5.79 -29.90 3.22
CA ILE A 46 -5.94 -28.44 3.31
C ILE A 46 -5.89 -27.97 4.76
N LYS A 47 -6.54 -28.68 5.68
CA LYS A 47 -6.59 -28.34 7.12
C LYS A 47 -5.21 -28.44 7.79
N THR A 48 -4.36 -29.32 7.30
CA THR A 48 -3.03 -29.60 7.84
C THR A 48 -1.98 -28.65 7.25
N ILE A 49 -2.09 -28.35 5.95
CA ILE A 49 -1.14 -27.50 5.22
C ILE A 49 -1.49 -26.01 5.38
N GLY A 50 -2.78 -25.66 5.50
CA GLY A 50 -3.22 -24.28 5.68
C GLY A 50 -3.34 -23.48 4.38
N ILE A 51 -3.51 -24.14 3.23
CA ILE A 51 -3.70 -23.49 1.93
C ILE A 51 -4.54 -24.37 0.99
N GLY A 52 -5.28 -23.76 0.06
CA GLY A 52 -6.01 -24.46 -1.00
C GLY A 52 -6.51 -23.50 -2.09
N TRP A 53 -6.86 -24.04 -3.26
CA TRP A 53 -7.54 -23.28 -4.30
C TRP A 53 -8.99 -23.02 -3.92
N PHE A 54 -9.46 -21.79 -4.08
CA PHE A 54 -10.90 -21.51 -4.01
C PHE A 54 -11.60 -22.09 -5.26
N PRO A 55 -12.90 -22.45 -5.20
CA PRO A 55 -13.61 -23.03 -6.34
C PRO A 55 -13.59 -22.20 -7.63
N ASP A 56 -13.33 -20.88 -7.53
CA ASP A 56 -13.19 -20.01 -8.71
C ASP A 56 -11.90 -20.24 -9.52
N GLY A 57 -10.96 -21.05 -9.02
CA GLY A 57 -9.71 -21.40 -9.70
C GLY A 57 -8.75 -20.23 -9.92
N LYS A 58 -9.07 -19.03 -9.39
CA LYS A 58 -8.30 -17.78 -9.57
C LYS A 58 -7.86 -17.18 -8.25
N THR A 59 -8.42 -17.64 -7.15
CA THR A 59 -8.08 -17.20 -5.79
C THR A 59 -7.73 -18.40 -4.92
N ILE A 60 -6.99 -18.13 -3.85
CA ILE A 60 -6.57 -19.14 -2.90
C ILE A 60 -7.18 -18.83 -1.54
N VAL A 61 -7.36 -19.84 -0.70
CA VAL A 61 -7.60 -19.65 0.73
C VAL A 61 -6.34 -20.02 1.50
N SER A 62 -6.01 -19.28 2.55
CA SER A 62 -4.83 -19.56 3.37
C SER A 62 -5.04 -19.20 4.83
N ASN A 63 -4.50 -20.02 5.74
CA ASN A 63 -4.34 -19.70 7.14
C ASN A 63 -2.84 -19.54 7.44
N ALA A 64 -2.40 -18.31 7.70
CA ALA A 64 -0.97 -17.99 7.84
C ALA A 64 -0.29 -18.70 9.02
N LYS A 65 -1.05 -19.05 10.07
CA LYS A 65 -0.53 -19.79 11.23
C LYS A 65 -0.29 -21.26 10.88
N ILE A 66 -1.27 -21.92 10.27
CA ILE A 66 -1.18 -23.32 9.86
C ILE A 66 -0.10 -23.49 8.78
N LEU A 67 -0.14 -22.63 7.75
CA LEU A 67 0.86 -22.63 6.67
C LEU A 67 2.26 -22.31 7.18
N GLY A 68 2.38 -21.39 8.14
CA GLY A 68 3.63 -21.09 8.81
C GLY A 68 4.20 -22.32 9.52
N ASN A 69 3.39 -23.02 10.32
CA ASN A 69 3.80 -24.24 11.01
C ASN A 69 4.21 -25.35 10.04
N PHE A 70 3.51 -25.48 8.91
CA PHE A 70 3.86 -26.45 7.86
C PHE A 70 5.22 -26.13 7.23
N LEU A 71 5.48 -24.85 6.92
CA LEU A 71 6.70 -24.39 6.27
C LEU A 71 7.88 -24.07 7.22
N GLY A 72 7.69 -24.19 8.54
CA GLY A 72 8.70 -23.80 9.53
C GLY A 72 8.91 -22.28 9.65
N LEU A 73 7.88 -21.48 9.35
CA LEU A 73 7.90 -20.01 9.32
C LEU A 73 6.91 -19.42 10.33
N ARG A 74 7.22 -18.21 10.84
CA ARG A 74 6.25 -17.45 11.65
C ARG A 74 5.08 -16.98 10.79
N SER A 75 3.88 -16.89 11.36
CA SER A 75 2.67 -16.40 10.66
C SER A 75 2.87 -15.01 10.05
N ASN A 76 3.55 -14.11 10.76
CA ASN A 76 3.88 -12.77 10.24
C ASN A 76 4.81 -12.82 9.02
N SER A 77 5.73 -13.79 8.96
CA SER A 77 6.61 -14.01 7.81
C SER A 77 5.82 -14.50 6.60
N ILE A 78 4.84 -15.39 6.79
CA ILE A 78 3.93 -15.82 5.73
C ILE A 78 3.14 -14.64 5.16
N ASN A 79 2.55 -13.81 6.03
CA ASN A 79 1.82 -12.61 5.60
C ASN A 79 2.71 -11.60 4.88
N THR A 80 3.94 -11.41 5.38
CA THR A 80 4.94 -10.53 4.73
C THR A 80 5.33 -11.06 3.36
N ASN A 81 5.53 -12.37 3.20
CA ASN A 81 5.83 -12.99 1.92
C ASN A 81 4.66 -12.89 0.93
N PHE A 82 3.41 -13.11 1.37
CA PHE A 82 2.24 -12.90 0.51
C PHE A 82 2.17 -11.45 0.01
N ARG A 83 2.33 -10.47 0.90
CA ARG A 83 2.35 -9.04 0.52
C ARG A 83 3.47 -8.71 -0.44
N ALA A 84 4.68 -9.18 -0.16
CA ALA A 84 5.84 -8.97 -1.02
C ALA A 84 5.60 -9.51 -2.44
N HIS A 85 4.81 -10.57 -2.63
CA HIS A 85 4.51 -11.16 -3.94
C HIS A 85 3.13 -10.78 -4.49
N ASN A 86 2.53 -9.67 -4.04
CA ASN A 86 1.23 -9.14 -4.51
C ASN A 86 0.02 -10.06 -4.31
N PHE A 87 0.04 -10.93 -3.29
CA PHE A 87 -1.15 -11.67 -2.87
C PHE A 87 -1.97 -10.80 -1.91
N GLN A 88 -2.99 -10.15 -2.46
CA GLN A 88 -3.93 -9.32 -1.73
C GLN A 88 -5.04 -10.16 -1.11
N ILE A 89 -5.47 -9.81 0.10
CA ILE A 89 -6.64 -10.43 0.72
C ILE A 89 -7.90 -9.90 0.02
N VAL A 90 -8.76 -10.80 -0.42
CA VAL A 90 -10.06 -10.48 -1.02
C VAL A 90 -11.13 -10.71 0.06
N PRO A 91 -12.09 -9.78 0.22
CA PRO A 91 -13.24 -10.00 1.10
C PRO A 91 -13.95 -11.29 0.74
N VAL A 92 -14.30 -12.08 1.75
CA VAL A 92 -15.07 -13.32 1.60
C VAL A 92 -15.90 -13.53 2.85
N VAL A 93 -17.17 -13.91 2.67
CA VAL A 93 -18.02 -14.23 3.81
C VAL A 93 -17.62 -15.61 4.34
N ARG A 94 -17.59 -15.80 5.67
CA ARG A 94 -17.16 -17.07 6.27
C ARG A 94 -17.99 -18.27 5.81
N SER A 95 -19.28 -18.06 5.53
CA SER A 95 -20.17 -19.08 4.97
C SER A 95 -19.64 -19.62 3.64
N GLU A 96 -19.10 -18.78 2.76
CA GLU A 96 -18.54 -19.22 1.48
C GLU A 96 -17.31 -20.12 1.68
N ILE A 97 -16.45 -19.82 2.66
CA ILE A 97 -15.31 -20.69 3.01
C ILE A 97 -15.82 -22.04 3.51
N ILE A 98 -16.84 -22.05 4.37
CA ILE A 98 -17.44 -23.29 4.88
C ILE A 98 -18.07 -24.10 3.74
N THR A 99 -18.77 -23.45 2.81
CA THR A 99 -19.35 -24.12 1.64
C THR A 99 -18.27 -24.72 0.75
N ALA A 100 -17.15 -24.03 0.56
CA ALA A 100 -16.08 -24.48 -0.32
C ALA A 100 -15.22 -25.61 0.28
N PHE A 101 -14.96 -25.60 1.60
CA PHE A 101 -13.97 -26.47 2.23
C PHE A 101 -14.49 -27.26 3.44
N GLY A 102 -15.77 -27.11 3.78
CA GLY A 102 -16.36 -27.68 4.99
C GLY A 102 -15.82 -27.05 6.27
N SER A 103 -15.76 -27.86 7.34
CA SER A 103 -15.26 -27.41 8.63
C SER A 103 -13.74 -27.31 8.64
N LEU A 104 -13.21 -26.08 8.59
CA LEU A 104 -11.78 -25.78 8.73
C LEU A 104 -11.44 -25.36 10.17
N PRO A 105 -10.26 -25.73 10.70
CA PRO A 105 -9.81 -25.28 12.01
C PRO A 105 -9.55 -23.77 12.00
N ASP A 106 -9.86 -23.08 13.09
CA ASP A 106 -9.54 -21.65 13.26
C ASP A 106 -10.06 -20.77 12.11
N LEU A 107 -11.34 -20.94 11.77
CA LEU A 107 -11.99 -20.33 10.61
C LEU A 107 -11.80 -18.80 10.52
N ALA A 108 -11.69 -18.12 11.67
CA ALA A 108 -11.49 -16.67 11.73
C ALA A 108 -10.17 -16.20 11.08
N ASN A 109 -9.17 -17.08 10.96
CA ASN A 109 -7.85 -16.76 10.43
C ASN A 109 -7.63 -17.25 8.99
N TRP A 110 -8.66 -17.80 8.33
CA TRP A 110 -8.62 -18.14 6.91
C TRP A 110 -8.95 -16.93 6.05
N ASN A 111 -8.03 -16.57 5.18
CA ASN A 111 -8.16 -15.43 4.28
C ASN A 111 -8.17 -15.90 2.83
N LYS A 112 -9.16 -15.44 2.04
CA LYS A 112 -9.15 -15.55 0.58
C LYS A 112 -8.15 -14.55 0.02
N ARG A 113 -7.32 -14.96 -0.94
CA ARG A 113 -6.28 -14.12 -1.53
C ARG A 113 -6.26 -14.23 -3.05
N ARG A 114 -5.92 -13.13 -3.71
CA ARG A 114 -5.71 -13.04 -5.16
C ARG A 114 -4.35 -12.43 -5.45
N GLN A 115 -3.65 -12.98 -6.44
CA GLN A 115 -2.45 -12.34 -6.97
C GLN A 115 -2.88 -11.27 -8.00
N VAL A 116 -2.44 -10.03 -7.83
CA VAL A 116 -2.89 -8.87 -8.65
C VAL A 116 -1.91 -8.47 -9.76
N ALA A 117 -0.62 -8.80 -9.63
CA ALA A 117 0.42 -8.42 -10.59
C ALA A 117 0.72 -9.49 -11.67
N PHE A 118 0.21 -10.70 -11.54
CA PHE A 118 0.46 -11.83 -12.43
C PHE A 118 -0.77 -12.74 -12.47
N PRO A 119 -1.16 -13.30 -13.64
CA PRO A 119 -2.27 -14.24 -13.74
C PRO A 119 -1.95 -15.54 -12.98
N PHE A 120 -2.38 -15.62 -11.72
CA PHE A 120 -2.16 -16.75 -10.84
C PHE A 120 -3.48 -17.53 -10.65
N SER A 121 -3.61 -18.63 -11.38
CA SER A 121 -4.77 -19.53 -11.40
C SER A 121 -4.36 -21.00 -11.22
N ILE A 122 -5.35 -21.90 -11.21
CA ILE A 122 -5.13 -23.36 -11.17
C ILE A 122 -4.24 -23.89 -12.30
N SER A 123 -4.17 -23.19 -13.44
CA SER A 123 -3.32 -23.53 -14.57
C SER A 123 -1.88 -23.01 -14.44
N THR A 124 -1.55 -22.29 -13.37
CA THR A 124 -0.21 -21.71 -13.17
C THR A 124 0.84 -22.81 -13.08
N THR A 125 1.93 -22.64 -13.83
CA THR A 125 3.07 -23.53 -13.80
C THR A 125 4.09 -23.14 -12.73
N ILE A 126 5.01 -24.05 -12.41
CA ILE A 126 6.12 -23.73 -11.48
C ILE A 126 7.02 -22.69 -12.12
N GLU A 127 7.24 -22.80 -13.43
CA GLU A 127 7.98 -21.85 -14.27
C GLU A 127 7.32 -20.46 -14.24
N ASP A 128 5.98 -20.38 -14.23
CA ASP A 128 5.27 -19.11 -14.06
C ASP A 128 5.41 -18.55 -12.65
N ALA A 129 5.31 -19.40 -11.63
CA ALA A 129 5.52 -18.99 -10.24
C ALA A 129 6.94 -18.46 -9.99
N GLU A 130 7.94 -18.95 -10.73
CA GLU A 130 9.32 -18.43 -10.69
C GLU A 130 9.46 -17.01 -11.25
N LYS A 131 8.60 -16.61 -12.19
CA LYS A 131 8.60 -15.27 -12.79
C LYS A 131 8.06 -14.20 -11.84
N ILE A 132 7.30 -14.59 -10.82
CA ILE A 132 6.74 -13.67 -9.82
C ILE A 132 7.87 -13.14 -8.93
N LYS A 133 8.15 -11.85 -9.04
CA LYS A 133 9.19 -11.16 -8.26
C LYS A 133 8.58 -10.47 -7.04
N PRO A 134 9.29 -10.45 -5.89
CA PRO A 134 8.86 -9.64 -4.75
C PRO A 134 8.98 -8.14 -5.05
N ILE A 135 8.00 -7.34 -4.64
CA ILE A 135 8.08 -5.88 -4.63
C ILE A 135 8.97 -5.44 -3.47
N GLY A 136 9.91 -4.52 -3.73
CA GLY A 136 10.54 -3.74 -2.67
C GLY A 136 11.66 -4.44 -1.87
N LEU A 137 12.18 -5.58 -2.33
CA LEU A 137 13.38 -6.21 -1.75
C LEU A 137 14.47 -6.33 -2.82
N PRO A 138 15.70 -5.83 -2.59
CA PRO A 138 16.83 -6.17 -3.46
C PRO A 138 17.07 -7.68 -3.43
N ASN A 139 17.74 -8.21 -4.46
CA ASN A 139 18.11 -9.62 -4.67
C ASN A 139 18.93 -10.31 -3.53
N SER A 140 19.01 -9.73 -2.33
CA SER A 140 19.51 -10.41 -1.13
C SER A 140 18.40 -11.31 -0.58
N GLY A 141 18.53 -12.62 -0.77
CA GLY A 141 17.59 -13.62 -0.29
C GLY A 141 17.16 -13.36 1.15
N LEU A 142 15.85 -13.26 1.37
CA LEU A 142 15.24 -13.36 2.68
C LEU A 142 15.84 -14.57 3.38
N LEU A 143 16.70 -14.33 4.36
CA LEU A 143 17.02 -15.29 5.39
C LEU A 143 15.71 -15.47 6.18
N LEU A 144 14.94 -16.46 5.73
CA LEU A 144 13.90 -17.09 6.52
C LEU A 144 14.58 -17.51 7.82
N VAL A 145 14.30 -16.82 8.91
CA VAL A 145 14.77 -17.24 10.24
C VAL A 145 14.01 -18.53 10.54
N PRO A 146 14.68 -19.71 10.59
CA PRO A 146 14.01 -20.95 10.94
C PRO A 146 13.44 -20.83 12.34
N HIS A 147 12.24 -21.37 12.55
CA HIS A 147 11.69 -21.47 13.89
C HIS A 147 12.42 -22.59 14.65
N GLU A 148 13.33 -22.23 15.55
CA GLU A 148 13.80 -23.18 16.56
C GLU A 148 12.68 -23.40 17.60
N PRO A 149 12.34 -24.66 17.95
CA PRO A 149 11.42 -24.94 19.05
C PRO A 149 12.09 -24.58 20.37
N ASN A 150 11.62 -23.51 21.00
CA ASN A 150 12.15 -23.03 22.28
C ASN A 150 11.74 -23.98 23.42
N THR A 151 12.59 -24.96 23.72
CA THR A 151 12.58 -25.68 25.00
C THR A 151 13.63 -25.07 25.93
N LYS A 152 13.35 -23.88 26.48
CA LYS A 152 14.05 -23.40 27.68
C LYS A 152 13.07 -22.69 28.61
N SER A 153 13.07 -23.20 29.84
CA SER A 153 12.39 -22.74 31.03
C SER A 153 12.53 -21.24 31.25
N ALA A 154 11.45 -20.66 31.77
CA ALA A 154 11.36 -19.29 32.22
C ALA A 154 12.40 -19.01 33.33
N ASP A 155 13.47 -18.31 32.97
CA ASP A 155 14.29 -17.59 33.94
C ASP A 155 14.07 -16.09 33.76
N ASN A 156 13.83 -15.46 34.90
CA ASN A 156 13.45 -14.08 35.12
C ASN A 156 14.29 -13.06 34.34
N VAL A 157 13.73 -12.55 33.23
CA VAL A 157 14.08 -11.23 32.71
C VAL A 157 13.01 -10.27 33.22
N PRO A 158 13.35 -9.24 34.02
CA PRO A 158 12.37 -8.24 34.43
C PRO A 158 11.74 -7.64 33.17
N ALA A 159 10.41 -7.68 33.10
CA ALA A 159 9.66 -7.00 32.04
C ALA A 159 10.14 -5.54 31.97
N PRO A 160 10.43 -5.00 30.77
CA PRO A 160 10.76 -3.60 30.64
C PRO A 160 9.57 -2.80 31.19
N THR A 161 9.80 -2.11 32.30
CA THR A 161 8.85 -1.19 32.91
C THR A 161 8.37 -0.19 31.85
N PRO A 162 7.05 0.00 31.68
CA PRO A 162 6.53 0.90 30.66
C PRO A 162 7.04 2.32 30.88
N LYS A 163 7.75 2.81 29.85
CA LYS A 163 8.31 4.15 29.73
C LYS A 163 7.20 5.22 29.77
N ALA A 164 7.35 6.17 30.69
CA ALA A 164 6.65 7.44 30.86
C ALA A 164 5.10 7.43 30.85
N PRO A 165 4.44 8.03 31.86
CA PRO A 165 2.99 8.19 31.85
C PRO A 165 2.55 8.93 30.58
N LEU A 166 1.38 8.57 30.04
CA LEU A 166 0.71 9.22 28.90
C LEU A 166 0.20 10.63 29.29
N SER A 167 1.03 11.43 29.98
CA SER A 167 0.67 12.73 30.57
C SER A 167 0.19 13.74 29.54
N PHE A 168 0.70 13.64 28.31
CA PHE A 168 0.32 14.53 27.22
C PHE A 168 -1.08 14.24 26.65
N ILE A 169 -1.67 13.07 26.94
CA ILE A 169 -3.00 12.72 26.43
C ILE A 169 -4.06 13.45 27.27
N PRO A 170 -4.89 14.31 26.66
CA PRO A 170 -5.97 14.98 27.37
C PRO A 170 -6.95 14.00 28.00
N GLN A 171 -7.51 14.38 29.16
CA GLN A 171 -8.48 13.55 29.87
C GLN A 171 -9.70 13.19 29.00
N ILE A 172 -10.15 14.12 28.15
CA ILE A 172 -11.25 13.86 27.21
C ILE A 172 -10.91 12.73 26.25
N THR A 173 -9.70 12.71 25.68
CA THR A 173 -9.24 11.67 24.75
C THR A 173 -9.04 10.35 25.47
N SER A 174 -8.46 10.37 26.67
CA SER A 174 -8.30 9.17 27.48
C SER A 174 -9.64 8.56 27.88
N ALA A 175 -10.64 9.38 28.21
CA ALA A 175 -11.98 8.90 28.55
C ALA A 175 -12.72 8.37 27.31
N PHE A 176 -12.61 9.09 26.18
CA PHE A 176 -13.17 8.70 24.89
C PHE A 176 -12.65 7.34 24.40
N LEU A 177 -11.33 7.10 24.52
CA LEU A 177 -10.69 5.85 24.09
C LEU A 177 -10.54 4.80 25.21
N ALA A 178 -11.20 4.98 26.36
CA ALA A 178 -11.03 4.10 27.53
C ALA A 178 -11.38 2.64 27.24
N THR A 179 -12.30 2.40 26.29
CA THR A 179 -12.76 1.06 25.89
C THR A 179 -11.99 0.48 24.69
N ASP A 180 -11.14 1.28 24.02
CA ASP A 180 -10.40 0.90 22.81
C ASP A 180 -8.90 1.17 23.02
N THR A 181 -8.25 0.26 23.73
CA THR A 181 -6.83 0.39 24.09
C THR A 181 -5.91 0.44 22.85
N ASP A 182 -6.29 -0.23 21.76
CA ASP A 182 -5.52 -0.25 20.53
C ASP A 182 -5.53 1.15 19.87
N GLN A 183 -6.70 1.79 19.78
CA GLN A 183 -6.83 3.18 19.33
C GLN A 183 -6.03 4.12 20.23
N LEU A 184 -6.12 3.99 21.55
CA LEU A 184 -5.37 4.83 22.49
C LEU A 184 -3.85 4.73 22.27
N LEU A 185 -3.32 3.51 22.07
CA LEU A 185 -1.91 3.30 21.80
C LEU A 185 -1.50 3.85 20.42
N ALA A 186 -2.33 3.68 19.40
CA ALA A 186 -2.10 4.23 18.06
C ALA A 186 -2.09 5.77 18.09
N THR A 187 -3.07 6.40 18.73
CA THR A 187 -3.13 7.84 19.00
C THR A 187 -1.87 8.32 19.73
N ALA A 188 -1.48 7.63 20.82
CA ALA A 188 -0.28 7.99 21.57
C ALA A 188 0.99 7.93 20.72
N LYS A 189 1.08 6.92 19.83
CA LYS A 189 2.20 6.78 18.91
C LYS A 189 2.24 7.94 17.90
N ILE A 190 1.13 8.24 17.24
CA ILE A 190 1.03 9.36 16.28
C ILE A 190 1.52 10.66 16.94
N MET A 191 0.99 10.98 18.12
CA MET A 191 1.35 12.20 18.85
C MET A 191 2.83 12.26 19.25
N ARG A 192 3.46 11.13 19.59
CA ARG A 192 4.90 11.09 19.90
C ARG A 192 5.77 11.29 18.66
N ASP A 193 5.32 10.81 17.51
CA ASP A 193 6.04 10.91 16.24
C ASP A 193 5.96 12.33 15.63
N MET A 194 4.97 13.13 16.05
CA MET A 194 4.81 14.53 15.61
C MET A 194 5.83 15.49 16.25
N LYS A 195 6.26 16.49 15.48
CA LYS A 195 7.18 17.55 15.96
C LYS A 195 6.45 18.68 16.68
N LEU A 196 5.77 18.35 17.78
CA LEU A 196 5.03 19.29 18.60
C LEU A 196 5.58 19.30 20.04
N THR A 197 5.50 20.46 20.69
CA THR A 197 5.69 20.57 22.14
C THR A 197 4.61 19.81 22.91
N GLU A 198 4.81 19.51 24.19
CA GLU A 198 3.80 18.80 24.99
C GLU A 198 2.47 19.57 25.07
N GLU A 199 2.54 20.89 25.23
CA GLU A 199 1.36 21.78 25.24
C GLU A 199 0.63 21.79 23.90
N GLU A 200 1.36 21.91 22.78
CA GLU A 200 0.77 21.84 21.44
C GLU A 200 0.12 20.47 21.19
N ARG A 201 0.75 19.37 21.64
CA ARG A 201 0.17 18.03 21.53
C ARG A 201 -1.13 17.91 22.31
N HIS A 202 -1.14 18.41 23.53
CA HIS A 202 -2.34 18.38 24.37
C HIS A 202 -3.47 19.21 23.74
N THR A 203 -3.17 20.43 23.30
CA THR A 203 -4.12 21.34 22.66
C THR A 203 -4.69 20.76 21.37
N PHE A 204 -3.81 20.26 20.49
CA PHE A 204 -4.19 19.62 19.24
C PHE A 204 -5.11 18.42 19.47
N LEU A 205 -4.68 17.48 20.31
CA LEU A 205 -5.42 16.25 20.54
C LEU A 205 -6.78 16.53 21.22
N ASN A 206 -6.83 17.50 22.12
CA ASN A 206 -8.08 17.94 22.76
C ASN A 206 -9.06 18.50 21.73
N ARG A 207 -8.59 19.38 20.82
CA ARG A 207 -9.40 19.94 19.73
C ARG A 207 -9.88 18.84 18.78
N THR A 208 -8.98 18.00 18.26
CA THR A 208 -9.34 16.92 17.33
C THR A 208 -10.31 15.91 17.94
N THR A 209 -10.19 15.60 19.24
CA THR A 209 -11.13 14.73 19.95
C THR A 209 -12.52 15.38 20.05
N LYS A 210 -12.59 16.67 20.38
CA LYS A 210 -13.85 17.41 20.42
C LYS A 210 -14.52 17.46 19.05
N ASP A 211 -13.75 17.73 18.00
CA ASP A 211 -14.26 17.75 16.62
C ASP A 211 -14.85 16.38 16.26
N TRP A 212 -14.10 15.29 16.52
CA TRP A 212 -14.61 13.93 16.27
C TRP A 212 -15.92 13.66 17.02
N ILE A 213 -15.97 13.93 18.32
CA ILE A 213 -17.17 13.70 19.13
C ILE A 213 -18.34 14.56 18.65
N ALA A 214 -18.08 15.79 18.19
CA ALA A 214 -19.12 16.67 17.67
C ALA A 214 -19.73 16.15 16.36
N HIS A 215 -18.92 15.56 15.48
CA HIS A 215 -19.38 15.06 14.18
C HIS A 215 -19.97 13.64 14.23
N PHE A 216 -19.41 12.76 15.05
CA PHE A 216 -19.73 11.32 15.03
C PHE A 216 -20.24 10.78 16.37
N GLY A 217 -20.27 11.60 17.40
CA GLY A 217 -20.60 11.16 18.75
C GLY A 217 -19.48 10.36 19.42
N ASN A 218 -19.85 9.64 20.48
CA ASN A 218 -18.90 8.94 21.34
C ASN A 218 -18.57 7.51 20.83
N VAL A 219 -18.16 7.39 19.57
CA VAL A 219 -17.77 6.13 18.92
C VAL A 219 -16.29 6.18 18.50
N THR A 220 -15.54 5.09 18.61
CA THR A 220 -14.10 5.09 18.27
C THR A 220 -13.81 4.80 16.80
N LYS A 221 -14.84 4.38 16.05
CA LYS A 221 -14.79 4.08 14.62
C LYS A 221 -16.09 4.53 13.96
N VAL A 222 -15.98 4.95 12.71
CA VAL A 222 -17.12 5.43 11.90
C VAL A 222 -17.07 4.79 10.53
N ASN A 223 -18.22 4.76 9.85
CA ASN A 223 -18.23 4.32 8.47
C ASN A 223 -17.39 5.28 7.60
N HIS A 224 -16.64 4.71 6.66
CA HIS A 224 -15.80 5.45 5.73
C HIS A 224 -16.57 6.53 4.97
N THR A 225 -17.73 6.20 4.42
CA THR A 225 -18.54 7.14 3.64
C THR A 225 -19.04 8.29 4.52
N GLU A 226 -19.49 7.97 5.74
CA GLU A 226 -19.91 8.96 6.73
C GLU A 226 -18.78 9.93 7.09
N LEU A 227 -17.56 9.42 7.26
CA LEU A 227 -16.38 10.25 7.51
C LEU A 227 -16.09 11.19 6.33
N VAL A 228 -16.03 10.67 5.10
CA VAL A 228 -15.75 11.50 3.92
C VAL A 228 -16.81 12.57 3.74
N GLU A 229 -18.09 12.23 3.88
CA GLU A 229 -19.21 13.17 3.78
C GLU A 229 -19.16 14.28 4.85
N SER A 230 -18.67 13.98 6.05
CA SER A 230 -18.58 14.96 7.13
C SER A 230 -17.62 16.12 6.83
N PHE A 231 -16.53 15.85 6.11
CA PHE A 231 -15.57 16.89 5.71
C PHE A 231 -16.16 17.88 4.71
N ILE A 232 -17.16 17.45 3.93
CA ILE A 232 -17.73 18.26 2.87
C ILE A 232 -18.77 19.21 3.44
N THR A 233 -18.34 20.45 3.67
CA THR A 233 -19.22 21.56 4.06
C THR A 233 -20.25 21.89 2.98
N GLN A 234 -21.32 22.60 3.35
CA GLN A 234 -22.30 23.10 2.37
C GLN A 234 -21.66 24.01 1.33
N GLU A 235 -20.66 24.81 1.72
CA GLU A 235 -19.89 25.66 0.81
C GLU A 235 -19.08 24.82 -0.19
N CYS A 236 -18.43 23.74 0.28
CA CYS A 236 -17.72 22.82 -0.61
C CYS A 236 -18.68 22.14 -1.59
N LYS A 237 -19.90 21.76 -1.16
CA LYS A 237 -20.93 21.17 -2.04
C LYS A 237 -21.41 22.12 -3.14
N ALA A 238 -21.33 23.42 -2.91
CA ALA A 238 -21.68 24.43 -3.90
C ALA A 238 -20.54 24.74 -4.89
N SER A 239 -19.33 24.22 -4.66
CA SER A 239 -18.18 24.41 -5.54
C SER A 239 -18.20 23.45 -6.73
N ASP A 240 -17.79 23.93 -7.90
CA ASP A 240 -17.57 23.09 -9.09
C ASP A 240 -16.54 21.98 -8.87
N ASN A 241 -15.67 22.12 -7.86
CA ASN A 241 -14.63 21.15 -7.52
C ASN A 241 -15.08 20.07 -6.52
N TYR A 242 -16.34 20.12 -6.05
CA TYR A 242 -16.87 19.23 -5.02
C TYR A 242 -16.53 17.75 -5.27
N CYS A 243 -16.90 17.22 -6.44
CA CYS A 243 -16.73 15.80 -6.74
C CYS A 243 -15.25 15.38 -6.74
N GLN A 244 -14.35 16.28 -7.16
CA GLN A 244 -12.92 16.00 -7.19
C GLN A 244 -12.29 16.04 -5.81
N ILE A 245 -12.70 17.00 -4.96
CA ILE A 245 -12.28 17.06 -3.55
C ILE A 245 -12.76 15.80 -2.82
N PHE A 246 -14.03 15.43 -3.01
CA PHE A 246 -14.61 14.20 -2.44
C PHE A 246 -13.79 12.97 -2.85
N ALA A 247 -13.55 12.78 -4.16
CA ALA A 247 -12.77 11.65 -4.67
C ALA A 247 -11.33 11.62 -4.12
N ASN A 248 -10.71 12.80 -3.92
CA ASN A 248 -9.37 12.89 -3.35
C ASN A 248 -9.35 12.53 -1.86
N ILE A 249 -10.34 12.97 -1.08
CA ILE A 249 -10.48 12.61 0.34
C ILE A 249 -10.75 11.11 0.48
N ASP A 250 -11.72 10.58 -0.27
CA ASP A 250 -12.04 9.16 -0.33
C ASP A 250 -10.80 8.31 -0.63
N TYR A 251 -10.03 8.73 -1.63
CA TYR A 251 -8.79 8.08 -2.01
C TYR A 251 -7.75 8.02 -0.87
N PHE A 252 -7.70 9.02 0.01
CA PHE A 252 -6.77 8.99 1.14
C PHE A 252 -7.10 7.93 2.19
N PHE A 253 -8.38 7.60 2.36
CA PHE A 253 -8.81 6.60 3.34
C PHE A 253 -8.89 5.20 2.74
N THR A 254 -9.24 5.08 1.46
CA THR A 254 -9.33 3.80 0.74
C THR A 254 -7.97 3.26 0.31
N TYR A 255 -7.06 4.13 -0.17
CA TYR A 255 -5.76 3.69 -0.66
C TYR A 255 -4.73 3.58 0.46
N ARG A 256 -4.36 2.34 0.80
CA ARG A 256 -3.31 2.07 1.78
C ARG A 256 -2.27 1.12 1.18
N PRO A 257 -1.03 1.58 0.94
CA PRO A 257 0.01 0.74 0.35
C PRO A 257 0.24 -0.56 1.14
N ASP A 258 0.06 -0.51 2.46
CA ASP A 258 0.38 -1.61 3.38
C ASP A 258 -0.83 -2.51 3.71
N ASN A 259 -2.05 -2.09 3.38
CA ASN A 259 -3.29 -2.82 3.69
C ASN A 259 -4.03 -3.15 2.40
N SER A 260 -4.09 -4.44 2.07
CA SER A 260 -4.86 -4.94 0.93
C SER A 260 -6.37 -5.02 1.18
N GLN A 261 -6.84 -4.69 2.39
CA GLN A 261 -8.24 -4.75 2.76
C GLN A 261 -8.80 -3.32 2.72
N MET A 262 -9.86 -3.11 1.93
CA MET A 262 -10.71 -1.94 2.13
C MET A 262 -11.38 -2.12 3.50
N MET A 263 -11.03 -1.24 4.44
CA MET A 263 -11.72 -1.18 5.71
C MET A 263 -12.92 -0.24 5.54
N ASN A 264 -14.11 -0.77 5.80
CA ASN A 264 -15.34 0.04 5.77
C ASN A 264 -15.43 0.98 6.97
N ASP A 265 -14.69 0.69 8.04
CA ASP A 265 -14.68 1.49 9.26
C ASP A 265 -13.32 2.17 9.40
N ILE A 266 -13.35 3.47 9.68
CA ILE A 266 -12.17 4.31 9.92
C ILE A 266 -12.06 4.61 11.40
N GLY A 267 -10.89 4.39 11.97
CA GLY A 267 -10.58 4.66 13.37
C GLY A 267 -10.28 6.12 13.66
N PHE A 268 -10.41 6.52 14.93
CA PHE A 268 -10.01 7.86 15.38
C PHE A 268 -8.52 8.14 15.13
N ASP A 269 -7.64 7.15 15.24
CA ASP A 269 -6.22 7.26 14.95
C ASP A 269 -5.94 7.61 13.48
N GLU A 270 -6.70 7.03 12.55
CA GLU A 270 -6.59 7.30 11.12
C GLU A 270 -7.10 8.70 10.78
N TYR A 271 -8.22 9.11 11.38
CA TYR A 271 -8.70 10.48 11.32
C TYR A 271 -7.69 11.47 11.91
N LEU A 272 -7.13 11.20 13.09
CA LEU A 272 -6.13 12.04 13.73
C LEU A 272 -4.89 12.20 12.83
N GLY A 273 -4.44 11.09 12.22
CA GLY A 273 -3.33 11.12 11.27
C GLY A 273 -3.63 11.97 10.03
N PHE A 274 -4.87 11.90 9.53
CA PHE A 274 -5.34 12.71 8.41
C PHE A 274 -5.40 14.20 8.78
N ILE A 275 -6.00 14.55 9.92
CA ILE A 275 -6.09 15.93 10.43
C ILE A 275 -4.71 16.53 10.74
N ALA A 276 -3.79 15.73 11.28
CA ALA A 276 -2.42 16.16 11.51
C ALA A 276 -1.70 16.56 10.21
N ARG A 277 -2.09 15.94 9.08
CA ARG A 277 -1.47 16.14 7.77
C ARG A 277 -2.09 17.26 6.96
N TYR A 278 -3.43 17.30 6.97
CA TYR A 278 -4.23 18.13 6.06
C TYR A 278 -4.99 19.23 6.79
N GLY A 279 -4.79 19.36 8.09
CA GLY A 279 -5.38 20.41 8.89
C GLY A 279 -6.69 20.04 9.57
N PRO A 280 -7.20 20.96 10.41
CA PRO A 280 -8.41 20.73 11.21
C PRO A 280 -9.61 20.50 10.29
N HIS A 281 -10.63 19.82 10.83
CA HIS A 281 -11.79 19.35 10.09
C HIS A 281 -12.41 20.42 9.17
N ILE A 282 -12.53 21.64 9.68
CA ILE A 282 -13.13 22.78 8.97
C ILE A 282 -12.30 23.29 7.77
N ASP A 283 -10.98 23.12 7.78
CA ASP A 283 -10.06 23.59 6.75
C ASP A 283 -9.64 22.48 5.76
N VAL A 284 -10.05 21.23 6.00
CA VAL A 284 -9.62 20.07 5.19
C VAL A 284 -9.93 20.29 3.72
N CYS A 285 -11.15 20.73 3.37
CA CYS A 285 -11.56 20.90 1.98
C CYS A 285 -10.65 21.89 1.23
N ASP A 286 -10.34 23.04 1.82
CA ASP A 286 -9.47 24.05 1.21
C ASP A 286 -8.03 23.53 1.04
N ASN A 287 -7.54 22.81 2.05
CA ASN A 287 -6.19 22.24 2.01
C ASN A 287 -6.08 21.12 0.97
N ILE A 288 -7.12 20.29 0.80
CA ILE A 288 -7.18 19.27 -0.25
C ILE A 288 -7.35 19.92 -1.63
N LEU A 289 -8.15 20.99 -1.75
CA LEU A 289 -8.30 21.75 -2.99
C LEU A 289 -6.94 22.28 -3.47
N ALA A 290 -6.08 22.78 -2.57
CA ALA A 290 -4.74 23.23 -2.91
C ALA A 290 -3.81 22.11 -3.45
N LEU A 291 -4.16 20.84 -3.22
CA LEU A 291 -3.45 19.66 -3.73
C LEU A 291 -4.16 19.03 -4.94
N THR A 292 -5.32 19.54 -5.33
CA THR A 292 -6.19 18.95 -6.35
C THR A 292 -5.88 19.54 -7.72
N ASP A 293 -5.80 18.69 -8.75
CA ASP A 293 -5.74 19.17 -10.14
C ASP A 293 -7.16 19.32 -10.69
N VAL A 294 -7.66 20.55 -10.61
CA VAL A 294 -9.00 20.94 -11.08
C VAL A 294 -9.13 20.97 -12.61
N ASN A 295 -8.02 20.94 -13.35
CA ASN A 295 -8.02 21.02 -14.81
C ASN A 295 -7.84 19.65 -15.48
N SER A 296 -7.64 18.59 -14.70
CA SER A 296 -7.48 17.25 -15.24
C SER A 296 -8.77 16.80 -15.93
N PRO A 297 -8.72 16.38 -17.21
CA PRO A 297 -9.91 15.88 -17.89
C PRO A 297 -10.37 14.61 -17.18
N ASN A 298 -11.55 14.69 -16.55
CA ASN A 298 -12.19 13.57 -15.85
C ASN A 298 -12.31 12.35 -16.79
N LEU A 299 -11.37 11.41 -16.69
CA LEU A 299 -11.48 10.10 -17.32
C LEU A 299 -12.35 9.22 -16.41
N PHE A 300 -13.61 9.09 -16.81
CA PHE A 300 -14.64 8.27 -16.17
C PHE A 300 -14.20 6.81 -16.08
N ILE A 301 -14.01 6.26 -14.86
CA ILE A 301 -13.98 4.81 -14.66
C ILE A 301 -14.88 4.44 -13.49
N ASN A 302 -15.76 3.48 -13.80
CA ASN A 302 -16.89 3.02 -13.02
C ASN A 302 -16.42 2.13 -11.85
N PHE A 303 -16.39 2.65 -10.63
CA PHE A 303 -16.15 1.88 -9.41
C PHE A 303 -17.39 1.97 -8.49
N GLY A 304 -18.31 1.01 -8.66
CA GLY A 304 -19.22 0.50 -7.62
C GLY A 304 -19.99 1.48 -6.72
N SER A 305 -21.30 1.53 -6.96
CA SER A 305 -22.40 1.86 -6.02
C SER A 305 -22.59 3.30 -5.54
N TYR A 306 -21.60 4.18 -5.63
CA TYR A 306 -21.81 5.63 -5.47
C TYR A 306 -21.50 6.30 -6.80
N ASN A 307 -22.47 7.02 -7.36
CA ASN A 307 -22.48 7.61 -8.72
C ASN A 307 -21.43 8.74 -8.95
N THR A 308 -20.30 8.73 -8.25
CA THR A 308 -19.22 9.68 -8.49
C THR A 308 -18.12 8.98 -9.29
N ASP A 309 -18.27 8.93 -10.61
CA ASP A 309 -17.30 8.41 -11.59
C ASP A 309 -15.98 9.22 -11.66
N VAL A 310 -15.63 9.95 -10.60
CA VAL A 310 -14.50 10.87 -10.56
C VAL A 310 -13.29 10.15 -9.98
N ARG A 311 -12.24 10.02 -10.79
CA ARG A 311 -10.96 9.50 -10.32
C ARG A 311 -10.25 10.54 -9.45
N PRO A 312 -9.50 10.13 -8.42
CA PRO A 312 -8.67 11.06 -7.68
C PRO A 312 -7.64 11.70 -8.62
N SER A 313 -7.53 13.03 -8.53
CA SER A 313 -6.70 13.87 -9.39
C SER A 313 -5.99 14.91 -8.55
N PHE A 314 -4.66 14.83 -8.54
CA PHE A 314 -3.79 15.71 -7.76
C PHE A 314 -2.92 16.55 -8.68
N VAL A 315 -2.51 17.72 -8.19
CA VAL A 315 -1.54 18.57 -8.88
C VAL A 315 -0.30 17.77 -9.28
N PRO A 316 0.30 18.00 -10.47
CA PRO A 316 1.32 17.10 -11.02
C PRO A 316 2.56 16.90 -10.14
N TRP A 317 2.84 17.85 -9.25
CA TRP A 317 3.97 17.79 -8.33
C TRP A 317 3.66 17.00 -7.04
N PHE A 318 2.41 16.63 -6.78
CA PHE A 318 1.99 15.92 -5.57
C PHE A 318 1.63 14.47 -5.89
N CYS A 319 2.40 13.54 -5.34
CA CYS A 319 2.22 12.11 -5.52
C CYS A 319 2.09 11.46 -4.13
N PRO A 320 0.88 11.37 -3.56
CA PRO A 320 0.74 11.07 -2.14
C PRO A 320 1.29 9.70 -1.72
N PHE A 321 1.18 8.69 -2.57
CA PHE A 321 1.43 7.29 -2.18
C PHE A 321 2.62 6.62 -2.87
N ILE A 322 3.39 7.36 -3.66
CA ILE A 322 4.60 6.80 -4.26
C ILE A 322 5.66 6.59 -3.17
N ASP A 323 6.27 5.41 -3.13
CA ASP A 323 7.32 5.14 -2.14
C ASP A 323 8.63 5.87 -2.51
N SER A 324 9.47 6.10 -1.49
CA SER A 324 10.73 6.85 -1.66
C SER A 324 11.65 6.29 -2.73
N ARG A 325 11.72 4.95 -2.89
CA ARG A 325 12.64 4.32 -3.84
C ARG A 325 12.14 4.50 -5.27
N THR A 326 10.83 4.39 -5.46
CA THR A 326 10.22 4.65 -6.78
C THR A 326 10.44 6.11 -7.18
N VAL A 327 10.26 7.07 -6.26
CA VAL A 327 10.58 8.49 -6.51
C VAL A 327 12.05 8.67 -6.90
N GLU A 328 12.98 8.13 -6.12
CA GLU A 328 14.42 8.25 -6.40
C GLU A 328 14.78 7.64 -7.77
N SER A 329 14.19 6.51 -8.13
CA SER A 329 14.39 5.87 -9.43
C SER A 329 13.89 6.76 -10.57
N CYS A 330 12.67 7.32 -10.43
CA CYS A 330 12.09 8.23 -11.42
C CYS A 330 12.94 9.49 -11.58
N LEU A 331 13.38 10.10 -10.48
CA LEU A 331 14.26 11.27 -10.51
C LEU A 331 15.62 10.95 -11.14
N LYS A 332 16.24 9.80 -10.84
CA LYS A 332 17.52 9.39 -11.45
C LYS A 332 17.43 9.33 -12.97
N SER A 333 16.31 8.82 -13.51
CA SER A 333 16.10 8.70 -14.96
C SER A 333 15.87 10.02 -15.70
N ARG A 334 15.58 11.12 -14.99
CA ARG A 334 15.41 12.43 -15.63
C ARG A 334 16.77 12.99 -16.05
N LEU A 335 16.86 13.71 -17.16
CA LEU A 335 18.13 14.31 -17.58
C LEU A 335 18.45 15.58 -16.78
N ASN A 336 17.42 16.39 -16.50
CA ASN A 336 17.56 17.69 -15.86
C ASN A 336 17.22 17.63 -14.36
N GLU A 337 17.29 18.80 -13.72
CA GLU A 337 16.73 18.98 -12.38
C GLU A 337 15.23 18.66 -12.38
N SER A 338 14.76 18.03 -11.32
CA SER A 338 13.36 17.62 -11.22
C SER A 338 12.95 17.46 -9.76
N TRP A 339 11.69 17.68 -9.43
CA TRP A 339 11.23 17.55 -8.05
C TRP A 339 9.78 17.04 -7.94
N VAL A 340 9.46 16.46 -6.78
CA VAL A 340 8.12 15.93 -6.45
C VAL A 340 7.91 15.94 -4.93
N VAL A 341 6.67 16.15 -4.50
CA VAL A 341 6.24 16.05 -3.11
C VAL A 341 5.40 14.78 -2.93
N ARG A 342 5.66 14.04 -1.84
CA ARG A 342 4.83 12.91 -1.41
C ARG A 342 4.48 13.01 0.06
N GLN A 343 3.52 12.21 0.52
CA GLN A 343 3.30 12.05 1.97
C GLN A 343 4.55 11.46 2.64
N SER A 344 4.88 11.94 3.84
CA SER A 344 5.90 11.32 4.68
C SER A 344 5.35 10.06 5.35
N LYS A 345 6.24 9.30 6.00
CA LYS A 345 5.81 8.21 6.91
C LYS A 345 5.17 8.75 8.19
N ASN A 346 5.56 9.95 8.61
CA ASN A 346 4.96 10.61 9.77
C ASN A 346 3.64 11.29 9.35
N SER A 347 2.69 11.35 10.28
CA SER A 347 1.37 11.91 10.00
C SER A 347 1.40 13.41 9.73
N ASP A 348 2.30 14.17 10.36
CA ASP A 348 2.38 15.64 10.30
C ASP A 348 3.25 16.21 9.17
N SER A 349 3.71 15.39 8.23
CA SER A 349 4.69 15.85 7.24
C SER A 349 4.54 15.26 5.86
N PHE A 350 5.15 15.98 4.93
CA PHE A 350 5.39 15.63 3.55
C PHE A 350 6.91 15.50 3.32
N THR A 351 7.30 14.88 2.22
CA THR A 351 8.69 14.81 1.80
C THR A 351 8.80 15.31 0.37
N LEU A 352 9.52 16.43 0.20
CA LEU A 352 10.00 16.87 -1.10
C LEU A 352 11.23 16.06 -1.48
N HIS A 353 11.23 15.49 -2.67
CA HIS A 353 12.40 14.92 -3.30
C HIS A 353 12.81 15.81 -4.46
N ALA A 354 14.08 16.23 -4.48
CA ALA A 354 14.60 17.11 -5.52
C ALA A 354 15.91 16.54 -6.07
N LYS A 355 15.97 16.40 -7.40
CA LYS A 355 17.20 16.19 -8.14
C LYS A 355 17.79 17.57 -8.47
N VAL A 356 18.95 17.85 -7.89
CA VAL A 356 19.64 19.14 -7.98
C VAL A 356 21.04 18.96 -8.53
N PHE A 357 21.51 19.91 -9.34
CA PHE A 357 22.88 19.90 -9.86
C PHE A 357 23.81 20.64 -8.91
N LEU A 358 24.67 19.91 -8.20
CA LEU A 358 25.58 20.45 -7.18
C LEU A 358 27.01 19.96 -7.47
N ASN A 359 27.98 20.86 -7.44
CA ASN A 359 29.41 20.52 -7.58
C ASN A 359 29.73 19.68 -8.84
N GLY A 360 29.03 19.95 -9.95
CA GLY A 360 29.28 19.26 -11.22
C GLY A 360 28.58 17.90 -11.37
N CYS A 361 27.77 17.46 -10.40
CA CYS A 361 27.01 16.22 -10.49
C CYS A 361 25.57 16.39 -10.02
N TYR A 362 24.68 15.52 -10.50
CA TYR A 362 23.32 15.47 -9.98
C TYR A 362 23.27 14.67 -8.69
N SER A 363 22.64 15.24 -7.67
CA SER A 363 22.32 14.56 -6.42
C SER A 363 20.82 14.62 -6.17
N ILE A 364 20.28 13.63 -5.44
CA ILE A 364 18.89 13.65 -4.99
C ILE A 364 18.90 13.97 -3.50
N THR A 365 18.15 14.99 -3.13
CA THR A 365 17.94 15.41 -1.76
C THR A 365 16.50 15.13 -1.35
N SER A 366 16.29 14.93 -0.04
CA SER A 366 14.97 14.78 0.54
C SER A 366 14.80 15.79 1.68
N THR A 367 13.77 16.62 1.58
CA THR A 367 13.46 17.66 2.56
C THR A 367 12.07 17.43 3.13
N HIS A 368 11.96 17.47 4.46
CA HIS A 368 10.67 17.34 5.13
C HIS A 368 9.96 18.69 5.21
N ILE A 369 8.67 18.67 4.87
CA ILE A 369 7.75 19.81 4.99
C ILE A 369 6.74 19.43 6.07
N TRP A 370 6.58 20.26 7.10
CA TRP A 370 5.65 20.02 8.19
C TRP A 370 4.40 20.87 8.04
N TYR A 371 3.24 20.27 8.28
CA TYR A 371 1.99 20.97 8.41
C TYR A 371 1.74 21.26 9.90
N ARG A 372 1.54 22.53 10.26
CA ARG A 372 1.30 22.94 11.66
C ARG A 372 -0.18 23.00 11.97
N ALA A 373 -0.75 21.87 12.36
CA ALA A 373 -2.18 21.76 12.64
C ALA A 373 -2.66 22.51 13.91
N VAL A 374 -1.74 23.03 14.74
CA VAL A 374 -2.05 23.69 16.02
C VAL A 374 -2.02 25.21 15.93
N SER A 375 -1.47 25.77 14.85
CA SER A 375 -1.29 27.21 14.75
C SER A 375 -2.56 27.89 14.26
N ASP A 376 -3.10 28.81 15.06
CA ASP A 376 -4.13 29.76 14.60
C ASP A 376 -3.54 30.84 13.67
N THR A 377 -2.22 30.81 13.44
CA THR A 377 -1.57 31.71 12.51
C THR A 377 -1.77 31.24 11.08
N LYS A 378 -1.61 32.17 10.14
CA LYS A 378 -1.62 31.85 8.70
C LYS A 378 -0.45 30.96 8.27
N GLU A 379 0.53 30.69 9.14
CA GLU A 379 1.74 29.90 8.88
C GLU A 379 1.49 28.38 8.97
N ARG A 380 0.70 27.87 8.02
CA ARG A 380 0.27 26.46 7.99
C ARG A 380 1.38 25.50 7.61
N LEU A 381 2.30 25.93 6.75
CA LEU A 381 3.39 25.09 6.24
C LEU A 381 4.74 25.58 6.74
N SER A 382 5.63 24.63 7.03
CA SER A 382 6.98 24.97 7.45
C SER A 382 8.03 23.99 6.92
N VAL A 383 9.23 24.51 6.68
CA VAL A 383 10.39 23.74 6.22
C VAL A 383 11.62 24.17 7.00
N MET A 384 12.46 23.20 7.34
CA MET A 384 13.74 23.43 8.01
C MET A 384 14.81 23.52 6.94
N MET A 385 15.37 24.71 6.77
CA MET A 385 16.43 24.98 5.81
C MET A 385 17.76 24.95 6.53
N ASP A 386 18.75 24.24 5.99
CA ASP A 386 20.11 24.27 6.51
C ASP A 386 20.93 25.33 5.77
N ASP A 387 20.68 26.59 6.11
CA ASP A 387 21.43 27.77 5.62
C ASP A 387 22.64 28.09 6.52
N GLY A 388 23.15 27.09 7.25
CA GLY A 388 24.18 27.24 8.27
C GLY A 388 23.65 27.57 9.66
N GLN A 389 22.35 27.88 9.82
CA GLN A 389 21.72 28.15 11.12
C GLN A 389 20.47 27.30 11.42
N LYS A 390 20.11 26.33 10.57
CA LYS A 390 18.89 25.51 10.70
C LYS A 390 17.64 26.36 10.99
N LEU A 391 17.38 27.33 10.12
CA LEU A 391 16.24 28.22 10.28
C LEU A 391 14.96 27.56 9.75
N MET A 392 13.92 27.59 10.59
CA MET A 392 12.56 27.26 10.16
C MET A 392 12.00 28.41 9.35
N ARG A 393 11.51 28.10 8.15
CA ARG A 393 10.77 29.04 7.29
C ARG A 393 9.32 28.63 7.23
N PHE A 394 8.43 29.61 7.18
CA PHE A 394 6.99 29.43 7.18
C PHE A 394 6.38 29.95 5.88
N ALA A 395 5.25 29.38 5.50
CA ALA A 395 4.47 29.81 4.35
C ALA A 395 2.96 29.59 4.61
N GLN A 396 2.14 30.42 3.97
CA GLN A 396 0.68 30.36 4.07
C GLN A 396 0.05 29.41 3.05
N SER A 397 0.74 29.16 1.94
CA SER A 397 0.26 28.29 0.86
C SER A 397 1.37 27.40 0.29
N TRP A 398 0.97 26.34 -0.42
CA TRP A 398 1.89 25.47 -1.14
C TRP A 398 2.70 26.23 -2.20
N ASP A 399 2.08 27.16 -2.92
CA ASP A 399 2.75 27.96 -3.94
C ASP A 399 3.82 28.87 -3.32
N GLU A 400 3.49 29.56 -2.22
CA GLU A 400 4.46 30.37 -1.49
C GLU A 400 5.62 29.53 -0.98
N LEU A 401 5.34 28.37 -0.38
CA LEU A 401 6.38 27.49 0.13
C LEU A 401 7.30 26.98 -0.99
N LEU A 402 6.72 26.37 -2.02
CA LEU A 402 7.48 25.65 -3.04
C LEU A 402 8.24 26.60 -3.96
N TYR A 403 7.63 27.70 -4.36
CA TYR A 403 8.22 28.60 -5.37
C TYR A 403 8.97 29.77 -4.74
N ASN A 404 8.43 30.40 -3.69
CA ASN A 404 9.05 31.59 -3.11
C ASN A 404 10.07 31.22 -2.02
N VAL A 405 9.71 30.32 -1.10
CA VAL A 405 10.60 29.94 0.01
C VAL A 405 11.66 28.93 -0.44
N MET A 406 11.28 27.90 -1.19
CA MET A 406 12.18 26.84 -1.62
C MET A 406 12.84 27.09 -2.99
N GLY A 407 12.37 28.08 -3.75
CA GLY A 407 12.96 28.45 -5.03
C GLY A 407 12.82 27.39 -6.12
N LEU A 408 11.83 26.50 -6.03
CA LEU A 408 11.60 25.46 -7.03
C LEU A 408 11.07 26.07 -8.33
N LYS A 409 11.38 25.43 -9.46
CA LYS A 409 10.93 25.87 -10.78
C LYS A 409 9.76 25.02 -11.26
N LYS A 410 8.68 25.65 -11.74
CA LYS A 410 7.45 24.95 -12.20
C LYS A 410 7.73 24.02 -13.38
N GLU A 411 8.62 24.41 -14.29
CA GLU A 411 9.05 23.62 -15.44
C GLU A 411 9.82 22.34 -15.06
N ASN A 412 10.33 22.25 -13.83
CA ASN A 412 11.09 21.11 -13.32
C ASN A 412 10.20 20.13 -12.51
N ILE A 413 8.88 20.23 -12.59
CA ILE A 413 8.00 19.28 -11.92
C ILE A 413 8.19 17.89 -12.54
N MET A 414 8.42 16.89 -11.68
CA MET A 414 8.48 15.50 -12.11
C MET A 414 7.09 15.01 -12.49
N GLN A 415 6.79 14.97 -13.79
CA GLN A 415 5.59 14.31 -14.27
C GLN A 415 5.75 12.79 -14.13
N LEU A 416 4.97 12.14 -13.28
CA LEU A 416 4.84 10.68 -13.38
C LEU A 416 4.07 10.40 -14.65
N GLN A 417 4.74 9.83 -15.65
CA GLN A 417 4.02 9.02 -16.64
C GLN A 417 3.58 7.76 -15.90
N MET A 418 2.49 7.88 -15.13
CA MET A 418 1.75 6.70 -14.72
C MET A 418 1.26 6.09 -16.03
N ASN A 419 1.92 5.03 -16.49
CA ASN A 419 1.40 4.19 -17.56
C ASN A 419 0.09 3.61 -17.05
N THR A 420 -1.00 4.34 -17.20
CA THR A 420 -2.37 3.90 -16.92
C THR A 420 -2.71 2.66 -17.75
N ASP A 421 -2.04 2.50 -18.91
CA ASP A 421 -2.07 1.31 -19.77
C ASP A 421 -1.64 0.00 -19.08
N ARG A 422 -1.04 0.05 -17.87
CA ARG A 422 -0.71 -1.16 -17.09
C ARG A 422 -1.70 -1.50 -15.98
N ILE A 423 -2.60 -0.58 -15.62
CA ILE A 423 -3.67 -0.87 -14.65
C ILE A 423 -4.90 -1.43 -15.38
N GLU A 424 -5.09 -1.06 -16.65
CA GLU A 424 -5.99 -1.78 -17.55
C GLU A 424 -5.24 -2.92 -18.21
N GLY A 425 -5.28 -4.10 -17.59
CA GLY A 425 -5.00 -5.32 -18.33
C GLY A 425 -5.96 -5.36 -19.51
N ARG A 426 -5.48 -5.05 -20.73
CA ARG A 426 -6.22 -5.37 -21.95
C ARG A 426 -6.53 -6.87 -21.88
N GLU A 427 -7.79 -7.20 -21.64
CA GLU A 427 -8.30 -8.52 -21.92
C GLU A 427 -8.09 -8.76 -23.41
N VAL A 428 -7.02 -9.48 -23.75
CA VAL A 428 -6.87 -10.05 -25.08
C VAL A 428 -7.83 -11.23 -25.11
N GLY A 429 -9.06 -11.00 -25.57
CA GLY A 429 -10.05 -12.06 -25.79
C GLY A 429 -9.46 -13.14 -26.69
N ALA A 430 -9.90 -14.40 -26.49
CA ALA A 430 -9.38 -15.56 -27.21
C ALA A 430 -9.47 -15.40 -28.75
N GLU A 431 -10.45 -14.63 -29.23
CA GLU A 431 -10.58 -14.25 -30.65
C GLU A 431 -9.36 -13.50 -31.22
N THR A 432 -8.68 -12.67 -30.43
CA THR A 432 -7.50 -11.92 -30.90
C THR A 432 -6.26 -12.82 -30.99
N ILE A 433 -6.23 -13.92 -30.23
CA ILE A 433 -5.18 -14.94 -30.29
C ILE A 433 -5.43 -15.89 -31.47
N ALA A 434 -6.69 -16.21 -31.77
CA ALA A 434 -7.08 -17.07 -32.88
C ALA A 434 -6.79 -16.44 -34.26
N LEU A 435 -6.87 -15.12 -34.40
CA LEU A 435 -6.60 -14.43 -35.68
C LEU A 435 -5.10 -14.39 -36.05
N ARG A 436 -4.19 -14.65 -35.10
CA ARG A 436 -2.74 -14.70 -35.37
C ARG A 436 -2.21 -16.09 -35.69
N THR A 437 -3.02 -17.13 -35.57
CA THR A 437 -2.59 -18.53 -35.77
C THR A 437 -3.04 -19.15 -37.10
N ASN A 438 -3.74 -18.40 -37.96
CA ASN A 438 -4.30 -18.92 -39.22
C ASN A 438 -3.67 -18.35 -40.51
N HIS A 439 -2.51 -17.70 -40.43
CA HIS A 439 -1.75 -17.31 -41.61
C HIS A 439 -0.31 -17.75 -41.49
N ASP A 440 -0.07 -19.05 -41.66
CA ASP A 440 1.17 -19.61 -42.18
C ASP A 440 0.87 -21.05 -42.63
N ASP A 441 0.58 -21.23 -43.93
CA ASP A 441 1.20 -22.28 -44.76
C ASP A 441 0.61 -22.36 -46.19
N PHE A 442 1.51 -22.66 -47.14
CA PHE A 442 1.34 -23.03 -48.57
C PHE A 442 1.06 -21.94 -49.63
N ASN A 443 2.12 -21.49 -50.31
CA ASN A 443 2.54 -22.13 -51.58
C ASN A 443 3.89 -21.62 -52.11
N MET A 444 4.81 -22.58 -52.29
CA MET A 444 5.96 -22.49 -53.19
C MET A 444 5.48 -22.46 -54.66
N VAL A 445 5.99 -21.52 -55.46
CA VAL A 445 6.42 -21.78 -56.85
C VAL A 445 7.55 -20.81 -57.19
N MET A 446 8.74 -21.35 -57.47
CA MET A 446 9.83 -20.63 -58.16
C MET A 446 9.49 -20.41 -59.63
N PRO A 447 10.08 -19.38 -60.27
CA PRO A 447 11.03 -19.74 -61.32
C PRO A 447 12.34 -18.95 -61.29
N LEU A 448 13.32 -19.57 -61.95
CA LEU A 448 14.73 -19.24 -62.09
C LEU A 448 15.03 -18.04 -63.02
N SER A 449 16.09 -17.31 -62.64
CA SER A 449 17.11 -16.60 -63.47
C SER A 449 16.73 -15.31 -64.24
N PRO A 450 17.71 -14.46 -64.69
CA PRO A 450 19.17 -14.49 -64.46
C PRO A 450 19.81 -13.13 -64.05
N ILE A 451 21.01 -13.26 -63.47
CA ILE A 451 22.26 -12.49 -63.67
C ILE A 451 22.14 -11.11 -64.36
N ALA A 452 22.59 -10.06 -63.66
CA ALA A 452 23.47 -9.02 -64.21
C ALA A 452 24.28 -8.36 -63.09
N LEU A 453 25.59 -8.63 -63.11
CA LEU A 453 26.62 -7.74 -62.60
C LEU A 453 26.88 -6.72 -63.71
N ASP A 454 26.86 -5.42 -63.40
CA ASP A 454 27.88 -4.47 -63.85
C ASP A 454 27.68 -3.09 -63.19
N LEU A 455 28.80 -2.58 -62.67
CA LEU A 455 29.16 -1.24 -62.19
C LEU A 455 28.58 -0.73 -60.85
#